data_AF-A0A8I1NYA0-F1
#
_entry.id   AF-A0A8I1NYA0-F1
#
_cell.length_a   1.000
_cell.length_b   1.000
_cell.length_c   1.000
_cell.angle_alpha   90.00
_cell.angle_beta   90.00
_cell.angle_gamma   90.00
#
_symmetry.space_group_name_H-M   'P 1'
#
loop_
_entity.id
_entity.type
_entity.pdbx_description
1 polymer ?
#
loop_
_entity_poly.entity_id
_entity_poly.type
_entity_poly.pdbx_seq_one_letter_code
_entity_poly.pdbx_strand_id
1 'polypeptide(L)'
;MHDQDLSDVWTPKLVRERLIAAVRWARYHAGPTGPAQVRALYPTYVPSLDDFAEEGWGFRENADDSELEPPPPRKRYKPKEVSAMIAALYWPGKYAVPGHPTSARILNLWLRCKVHKLNFDKAIERKGEMSRASAYRFRDRALTAIATGLHRDGVPL
;
A
#
# COMPACT_ATOMS: atom_id res chain seq x y z
N MET A 1 12.55 37.06 15.27
CA MET A 1 12.90 36.10 14.21
C MET A 1 12.30 34.78 14.62
N HIS A 2 11.09 34.46 14.14
CA HIS A 2 10.35 33.28 14.60
C HIS A 2 11.05 32.01 14.11
N ASP A 3 11.39 31.16 15.07
CA ASP A 3 11.75 29.77 14.84
C ASP A 3 10.50 29.11 14.22
N GLN A 4 10.47 28.99 12.89
CA GLN A 4 9.40 28.26 12.24
C GLN A 4 9.58 26.80 12.64
N ASP A 5 8.64 26.32 13.43
CA ASP A 5 8.52 24.92 13.82
C ASP A 5 8.54 24.05 12.55
N LEU A 6 9.72 23.54 12.18
CA LEU A 6 9.91 22.64 11.03
C LEU A 6 9.10 21.34 11.16
N SER A 7 8.49 21.15 12.34
CA SER A 7 7.55 20.10 12.66
C SER A 7 6.25 20.17 11.85
N ASP A 8 5.91 21.32 11.26
CA ASP A 8 4.66 21.53 10.49
C ASP A 8 4.85 21.56 8.95
N VAL A 9 6.01 21.12 8.46
CA VAL A 9 6.36 21.20 7.03
C VAL A 9 6.24 19.84 6.34
N TRP A 10 5.52 19.82 5.21
CA TRP A 10 5.50 18.66 4.31
C TRP A 10 6.87 18.42 3.67
N THR A 11 7.57 17.38 4.14
CA THR A 11 8.81 16.93 3.52
C THR A 11 8.57 15.77 2.55
N PRO A 12 9.41 15.58 1.50
CA PRO A 12 9.30 14.42 0.60
C PRO A 12 9.36 13.07 1.33
N LYS A 13 10.10 13.00 2.44
CA LYS A 13 10.18 11.82 3.31
C LYS A 13 8.85 11.55 4.01
N LEU A 14 8.21 12.56 4.58
CA LEU A 14 6.92 12.42 5.24
C LEU A 14 5.82 12.04 4.24
N VAL A 15 5.79 12.69 3.08
CA VAL A 15 4.87 12.35 1.98
C VAL A 15 5.04 10.89 1.57
N ARG A 16 6.28 10.42 1.41
CA ARG A 16 6.58 9.02 1.10
C ARG A 16 6.00 8.07 2.14
N GLU A 17 6.19 8.36 3.43
CA GLU A 17 5.69 7.52 4.52
C GLU A 17 4.17 7.48 4.55
N ARG A 18 3.50 8.64 4.39
CA ARG A 18 2.04 8.75 4.32
C ARG A 18 1.46 8.00 3.12
N LEU A 19 2.08 8.12 1.93
CA LEU A 19 1.67 7.38 0.74
C LEU A 19 1.80 5.86 0.93
N ILE A 20 2.91 5.38 1.50
CA ILE A 20 3.08 3.96 1.78
C ILE A 20 2.01 3.47 2.77
N ALA A 21 1.77 4.22 3.84
CA ALA A 21 0.75 3.88 4.82
C ALA A 21 -0.65 3.81 4.19
N ALA A 22 -1.00 4.81 3.37
CA ALA A 22 -2.28 4.86 2.67
C ALA A 22 -2.46 3.70 1.68
N VAL A 23 -1.44 3.37 0.87
CA VAL A 23 -1.54 2.25 -0.09
C VAL A 23 -1.59 0.90 0.63
N ARG A 24 -0.85 0.72 1.74
CA ARG A 24 -0.96 -0.48 2.58
C ARG A 24 -2.35 -0.63 3.18
N TRP A 25 -2.88 0.47 3.73
CA TRP A 25 -4.23 0.52 4.28
C TRP A 25 -5.25 0.17 3.19
N ALA A 26 -5.19 0.81 2.03
CA ALA A 26 -6.09 0.55 0.92
C ALA A 26 -6.03 -0.92 0.49
N ARG A 27 -4.85 -1.51 0.34
CA ARG A 27 -4.71 -2.94 0.01
C ARG A 27 -5.40 -3.86 1.03
N TYR A 28 -5.25 -3.56 2.31
CA TYR A 28 -5.73 -4.43 3.38
C TYR A 28 -7.22 -4.24 3.69
N HIS A 29 -7.77 -3.03 3.47
CA HIS A 29 -9.14 -2.67 3.82
C HIS A 29 -10.10 -2.51 2.64
N ALA A 30 -9.63 -2.20 1.42
CA ALA A 30 -10.52 -2.04 0.27
C ALA A 30 -11.09 -3.37 -0.26
N GLY A 31 -10.55 -4.49 0.21
CA GLY A 31 -10.97 -5.84 -0.20
C GLY A 31 -10.58 -6.19 -1.65
N PRO A 32 -10.71 -7.45 -2.05
CA PRO A 32 -10.57 -7.84 -3.46
C PRO A 32 -11.68 -7.17 -4.26
N THR A 33 -11.37 -6.39 -5.29
CA THR A 33 -12.36 -5.87 -6.24
C THR A 33 -12.34 -6.78 -7.48
N GLY A 34 -13.38 -7.60 -7.67
CA GLY A 34 -13.49 -8.56 -8.78
C GLY A 34 -14.21 -9.86 -8.40
N PRO A 35 -14.39 -10.83 -9.34
CA PRO A 35 -15.15 -12.06 -9.12
C PRO A 35 -14.57 -12.97 -8.02
N ALA A 36 -13.35 -12.69 -7.54
CA ALA A 36 -12.77 -13.34 -6.36
C ALA A 36 -13.55 -13.08 -5.05
N GLN A 37 -14.40 -12.05 -4.97
CA GLN A 37 -15.31 -11.86 -3.83
C GLN A 37 -16.32 -13.01 -3.70
N VAL A 38 -16.70 -13.64 -4.81
CA VAL A 38 -17.62 -14.79 -4.80
C VAL A 38 -16.99 -15.97 -4.07
N ARG A 39 -15.65 -16.10 -4.09
CA ARG A 39 -14.94 -17.18 -3.38
C ARG A 39 -15.06 -17.08 -1.86
N ALA A 40 -15.24 -15.88 -1.31
CA ALA A 40 -15.43 -15.65 0.12
C ALA A 40 -16.87 -15.90 0.61
N LEU A 41 -17.84 -16.00 -0.31
CA LEU A 41 -19.22 -16.38 -0.01
C LEU A 41 -19.38 -17.90 0.10
N TYR A 42 -18.42 -18.67 -0.39
CA TYR A 42 -18.36 -20.10 -0.15
C TYR A 42 -17.66 -20.32 1.20
N PRO A 43 -18.32 -20.99 2.17
CA PRO A 43 -17.62 -21.42 3.36
C PRO A 43 -16.44 -22.29 2.94
N THR A 44 -15.24 -21.93 3.38
CA THR A 44 -14.10 -22.85 3.29
C THR A 44 -14.43 -24.03 4.18
N TYR A 45 -14.66 -25.19 3.58
CA TYR A 45 -14.75 -26.43 4.34
C TYR A 45 -13.40 -26.64 5.04
N VAL A 46 -13.40 -26.52 6.35
CA VAL A 46 -12.28 -26.92 7.21
C VAL A 46 -12.77 -28.22 7.83
N PRO A 47 -12.27 -29.38 7.37
CA PRO A 47 -12.71 -30.66 7.93
C PRO A 47 -12.39 -30.69 9.43
N SER A 48 -13.37 -31.08 10.22
CA SER A 48 -13.21 -31.27 11.66
C SER A 48 -12.44 -32.55 11.96
N LEU A 49 -11.95 -32.70 13.20
CA LEU A 49 -11.26 -33.93 13.61
C LEU A 49 -12.17 -35.17 13.49
N ASP A 50 -13.49 -34.99 13.66
CA ASP A 50 -14.49 -36.04 13.49
C ASP A 50 -14.63 -36.44 12.01
N ASP A 51 -14.63 -35.47 11.08
CA ASP A 51 -14.67 -35.73 9.63
C ASP A 51 -13.43 -36.53 9.16
N PHE A 52 -12.25 -36.22 9.71
CA PHE A 52 -11.01 -36.96 9.43
C PHE A 52 -11.04 -38.40 9.96
N ALA A 53 -11.65 -38.61 11.12
CA ALA A 53 -11.78 -39.93 11.74
C ALA A 53 -12.79 -40.82 11.00
N GLU A 54 -13.88 -40.25 10.49
CA GLU A 54 -14.91 -40.96 9.72
C GLU A 54 -14.41 -41.37 8.32
N GLU A 55 -13.64 -40.53 7.63
CA GLU A 55 -13.17 -40.81 6.27
C GLU A 55 -11.85 -41.60 6.20
N GLY A 56 -11.23 -41.87 7.35
CA GLY A 56 -10.04 -42.73 7.43
C GLY A 56 -8.76 -42.10 6.88
N TRP A 57 -8.70 -40.76 6.80
CA TRP A 57 -7.57 -40.02 6.23
C TRP A 57 -6.33 -39.96 7.14
N GLY A 58 -6.46 -40.48 8.36
CA GLY A 58 -5.41 -40.50 9.38
C GLY A 58 -5.29 -39.17 10.14
N PHE A 59 -4.62 -39.20 11.29
CA PHE A 59 -4.29 -37.99 12.03
C PHE A 59 -3.28 -37.18 11.22
N ARG A 60 -3.55 -35.89 11.01
CA ARG A 60 -2.68 -35.00 10.26
C ARG A 60 -1.41 -34.74 11.07
N GLU A 61 -0.42 -35.64 10.99
CA GLU A 61 0.85 -35.57 11.73
C GLU A 61 1.68 -34.30 11.44
N ASN A 62 1.31 -33.54 10.40
CA ASN A 62 1.97 -32.31 9.97
C ASN A 62 1.01 -31.11 9.83
N ALA A 63 -0.11 -31.08 10.56
CA ALA A 63 -0.87 -29.85 10.70
C ALA A 63 -0.02 -28.89 11.54
N ASP A 64 0.69 -27.98 10.88
CA ASP A 64 1.26 -26.84 11.58
C ASP A 64 0.08 -26.06 12.21
N ASP A 65 0.02 -25.99 13.54
CA ASP A 65 -1.03 -25.31 14.30
C ASP A 65 -1.21 -23.84 13.85
N SER A 66 -0.22 -23.27 13.14
CA SER A 66 -0.30 -21.96 12.49
C SER A 66 -1.38 -21.84 11.41
N GLU A 67 -1.87 -22.94 10.84
CA GLU A 67 -2.99 -22.94 9.88
C GLU A 67 -4.36 -22.79 10.55
N LEU A 68 -4.45 -23.05 11.86
CA LEU A 68 -5.68 -22.96 12.65
C LEU A 68 -5.83 -21.60 13.35
N GLU A 69 -4.77 -20.80 13.43
CA GLU A 69 -4.85 -19.48 14.04
C GLU A 69 -5.65 -18.51 13.15
N PRO A 70 -6.70 -17.86 13.69
CA PRO A 70 -7.44 -16.86 12.95
C PRO A 70 -6.48 -15.74 12.52
N PRO A 71 -6.60 -15.22 11.28
CA PRO A 71 -5.72 -14.16 10.82
C PRO A 71 -5.79 -12.98 11.79
N PRO A 72 -4.66 -12.30 12.08
CA PRO A 72 -4.60 -11.26 13.09
C PRO A 72 -5.68 -10.21 12.83
N PRO A 73 -6.36 -9.72 13.88
CA PRO A 73 -7.49 -8.82 13.74
C PRO A 73 -7.07 -7.57 12.98
N ARG A 74 -7.93 -7.13 12.05
CA ARG A 74 -7.66 -5.94 11.25
C ARG A 74 -7.48 -4.73 12.17
N LYS A 75 -6.38 -3.98 11.99
CA LYS A 75 -6.17 -2.73 12.73
C LYS A 75 -7.36 -1.80 12.51
N ARG A 76 -7.98 -1.34 13.60
CA ARG A 76 -9.04 -0.34 13.56
C ARG A 76 -8.39 1.04 13.43
N TYR A 77 -8.88 1.85 12.50
CA TYR A 77 -8.42 3.21 12.27
C TYR A 77 -9.50 4.21 12.66
N LYS A 78 -9.12 5.37 13.18
CA LYS A 78 -10.08 6.45 13.48
C LYS A 78 -10.57 7.08 12.17
N PRO A 79 -11.80 7.63 12.12
CA PRO A 79 -12.33 8.27 10.89
C PRO A 79 -11.42 9.38 10.32
N LYS A 80 -10.77 10.17 11.19
CA LYS A 80 -9.80 11.20 10.78
C LYS A 80 -8.58 10.61 10.07
N GLU A 81 -8.05 9.48 10.56
CA GLU A 81 -6.91 8.80 9.96
C GLU A 81 -7.27 8.22 8.59
N VAL A 82 -8.46 7.62 8.48
CA VAL A 82 -8.98 7.11 7.20
C VAL A 82 -9.14 8.24 6.19
N SER A 83 -9.70 9.37 6.60
CA SER A 83 -9.88 10.54 5.74
C SER A 83 -8.53 11.07 5.24
N ALA A 84 -7.52 11.14 6.11
CA ALA A 84 -6.17 11.54 5.73
C ALA A 84 -5.52 10.54 4.75
N MET A 85 -5.71 9.24 4.96
CA MET A 85 -5.20 8.20 4.05
C MET A 85 -5.89 8.26 2.68
N ILE A 86 -7.21 8.46 2.64
CA ILE A 86 -7.97 8.65 1.40
C ILE A 86 -7.44 9.88 0.65
N ALA A 87 -7.29 11.02 1.35
CA ALA A 87 -6.71 12.22 0.76
C ALA A 87 -5.32 11.95 0.17
N ALA A 88 -4.47 11.20 0.89
CA ALA A 88 -3.14 10.83 0.43
C ALA A 88 -3.13 10.04 -0.88
N LEU A 89 -4.12 9.16 -1.10
CA LEU A 89 -4.23 8.40 -2.36
C LEU A 89 -4.49 9.31 -3.57
N TYR A 90 -5.11 10.47 -3.38
CA TYR A 90 -5.40 11.43 -4.46
C TYR A 90 -4.22 12.36 -4.77
N TRP A 91 -3.25 12.52 -3.87
CA TRP A 91 -2.15 13.48 -4.06
C TRP A 91 -1.32 13.26 -5.33
N PRO A 92 -0.95 12.02 -5.74
CA PRO A 92 -0.19 11.84 -6.98
C PRO A 92 -0.95 12.37 -8.20
N GLY A 93 -2.28 12.16 -8.25
CA GLY A 93 -3.13 12.69 -9.32
C GLY A 93 -3.25 14.21 -9.28
N LYS A 94 -3.38 14.80 -8.08
CA LYS A 94 -3.56 16.24 -7.91
C LYS A 94 -2.29 17.05 -8.18
N TYR A 95 -1.14 16.61 -7.68
CA TYR A 95 0.09 17.42 -7.68
C TYR A 95 1.18 16.90 -8.62
N ALA A 96 1.29 15.59 -8.84
CA ALA A 96 2.38 15.05 -9.67
C ALA A 96 1.99 14.92 -11.16
N VAL A 97 0.75 14.52 -11.47
CA VAL A 97 0.30 14.31 -12.86
C VAL A 97 0.31 15.60 -13.71
N PRO A 98 -0.18 16.77 -13.24
CA PRO A 98 -0.30 17.95 -14.09
C PRO A 98 1.05 18.47 -14.63
N GLY A 99 2.12 18.38 -13.84
CA GLY A 99 3.45 18.81 -14.25
C GLY A 99 4.31 17.70 -14.83
N HIS A 100 4.21 16.49 -14.29
CA HIS A 100 5.15 15.40 -14.57
C HIS A 100 4.44 14.03 -14.61
N PRO A 101 3.71 13.71 -15.69
CA PRO A 101 2.95 12.46 -15.80
C PRO A 101 3.83 11.20 -15.69
N THR A 102 5.05 11.23 -16.25
CA THR A 102 6.01 10.13 -16.14
C THR A 102 6.48 9.94 -14.70
N SER A 103 6.75 11.02 -13.97
CA SER A 103 7.09 10.98 -12.53
C SER A 103 5.99 10.35 -11.70
N ALA A 104 4.72 10.71 -11.96
CA ALA A 104 3.58 10.13 -11.28
C ALA A 104 3.43 8.63 -11.58
N ARG A 105 3.64 8.19 -12.83
CA ARG A 105 3.65 6.78 -13.21
C ARG A 105 4.72 5.98 -12.46
N ILE A 106 5.95 6.50 -12.43
CA ILE A 106 7.07 5.84 -11.76
C ILE A 106 6.87 5.80 -10.24
N LEU A 107 6.37 6.87 -9.63
CA LEU A 107 6.01 6.90 -8.21
C LEU A 107 4.98 5.81 -7.89
N ASN A 108 3.93 5.68 -8.69
CA ASN A 108 2.90 4.65 -8.49
C ASN A 108 3.46 3.22 -8.63
N LEU A 109 4.32 2.98 -9.63
CA LEU A 109 5.00 1.69 -9.78
C LEU A 109 5.86 1.38 -8.55
N TRP A 110 6.64 2.36 -8.09
CA TRP A 110 7.47 2.21 -6.91
C TRP A 110 6.67 1.94 -5.63
N LEU A 111 5.54 2.64 -5.43
CA LEU A 111 4.63 2.42 -4.30
C LEU A 111 4.07 0.99 -4.32
N ARG A 112 3.64 0.50 -5.50
CA ARG A 112 3.20 -0.89 -5.66
C ARG A 112 4.31 -1.86 -5.31
N CYS A 113 5.53 -1.68 -5.82
CA CYS A 113 6.66 -2.53 -5.48
C CYS A 113 6.92 -2.56 -3.97
N LYS A 114 6.86 -1.41 -3.30
CA LYS A 114 7.07 -1.33 -1.84
C LYS A 114 5.97 -2.01 -1.03
N VAL A 115 4.71 -1.91 -1.43
CA VAL A 115 3.60 -2.56 -0.72
C VAL A 115 3.53 -4.05 -0.98
N HIS A 116 3.87 -4.51 -2.19
CA HIS A 116 3.90 -5.92 -2.55
C HIS A 116 5.23 -6.62 -2.23
N LYS A 117 6.19 -5.92 -1.60
CA LYS A 117 7.54 -6.42 -1.32
C LYS A 117 8.27 -6.93 -2.58
N LEU A 118 8.00 -6.31 -3.74
CA LEU A 118 8.65 -6.63 -5.01
C LEU A 118 9.90 -5.76 -5.21
N ASN A 119 10.85 -6.27 -6.01
CA ASN A 119 12.04 -5.53 -6.37
C ASN A 119 11.71 -4.49 -7.47
N PHE A 120 11.90 -3.21 -7.15
CA PHE A 120 11.64 -2.10 -8.04
C PHE A 120 12.59 -2.05 -9.25
N ASP A 121 13.87 -2.33 -9.04
CA ASP A 121 14.87 -2.31 -10.11
C ASP A 121 14.53 -3.36 -11.19
N LYS A 122 14.19 -4.58 -10.75
CA LYS A 122 13.71 -5.65 -11.66
C LYS A 122 12.42 -5.26 -12.39
N ALA A 123 11.53 -4.49 -11.75
CA ALA A 123 10.28 -4.03 -12.37
C ALA A 123 10.53 -2.98 -13.45
N ILE A 124 11.52 -2.11 -13.27
CA ILE A 124 11.95 -1.13 -14.28
C ILE A 124 12.64 -1.83 -15.45
N GLU A 125 13.55 -2.77 -15.17
CA GLU A 125 14.24 -3.55 -16.20
C GLU A 125 13.28 -4.33 -17.08
N ARG A 126 12.30 -5.00 -16.46
CA ARG A 126 11.25 -5.73 -17.20
C ARG A 126 10.47 -4.83 -18.16
N LYS A 127 10.28 -3.56 -17.80
CA LYS A 127 9.57 -2.58 -18.63
C LYS A 127 10.45 -2.02 -19.75
N GLY A 128 11.76 -1.96 -19.57
CA GLY A 128 12.71 -1.43 -20.56
C GLY A 128 12.58 0.07 -20.86
N GLU A 129 11.70 0.80 -20.16
CA GLU A 129 11.37 2.20 -20.48
C GLU A 129 12.47 3.20 -20.08
N MET A 130 13.30 2.90 -19.07
CA MET A 130 14.33 3.83 -18.58
C MET A 130 15.42 3.16 -17.73
N SER A 131 16.54 3.87 -17.53
CA SER A 131 17.58 3.47 -16.59
C SER A 131 17.10 3.57 -15.13
N ARG A 132 17.70 2.76 -14.25
CA ARG A 132 17.42 2.77 -12.80
C ARG A 132 17.62 4.18 -12.20
N ALA A 133 18.73 4.84 -12.53
CA ALA A 133 19.05 6.18 -12.03
C ALA A 133 17.97 7.22 -12.41
N SER A 134 17.49 7.18 -13.65
CA SER A 134 16.40 8.05 -14.10
C SER A 134 15.10 7.76 -13.36
N ALA A 135 14.78 6.49 -13.11
CA ALA A 135 13.59 6.12 -12.35
C ALA A 135 13.59 6.69 -10.92
N TYR A 136 14.73 6.61 -10.21
CA TYR A 136 14.87 7.21 -8.88
C TYR A 136 14.71 8.74 -8.92
N ARG A 137 15.30 9.42 -9.92
CA ARG A 137 15.13 10.88 -10.11
C ARG A 137 13.67 11.26 -10.37
N PHE A 138 12.96 10.50 -11.21
CA PHE A 138 11.54 10.75 -11.50
C PHE A 138 10.66 10.54 -10.26
N ARG A 139 10.95 9.52 -9.45
CA ARG A 139 10.29 9.28 -8.16
C ARG A 139 10.49 10.46 -7.21
N ASP A 140 11.73 10.89 -7.03
CA ASP A 140 12.06 11.96 -6.08
C ASP A 140 11.45 13.29 -6.51
N ARG A 141 11.45 13.59 -7.82
CA ARG A 141 10.73 14.72 -8.39
C ARG A 141 9.22 14.67 -8.10
N ALA A 142 8.60 13.49 -8.21
CA ALA A 142 7.18 13.34 -7.88
C ALA A 142 6.90 13.64 -6.40
N LEU A 143 7.74 13.15 -5.49
CA LEU A 143 7.61 13.38 -4.06
C LEU A 143 7.80 14.86 -3.70
N THR A 144 8.76 15.52 -4.32
CA THR A 144 8.97 16.97 -4.16
C THR A 144 7.75 17.75 -4.67
N ALA A 145 7.24 17.45 -5.86
CA ALA A 145 6.06 18.13 -6.41
C ALA A 145 4.83 17.99 -5.50
N ILE A 146 4.62 16.80 -4.92
CA ILE A 146 3.53 16.59 -3.95
C ILE A 146 3.78 17.39 -2.67
N ALA A 147 4.99 17.34 -2.10
CA ALA A 147 5.31 18.09 -0.89
C ALA A 147 5.09 19.60 -1.06
N THR A 148 5.58 20.17 -2.15
CA THR A 148 5.37 21.59 -2.49
C THR A 148 3.90 21.91 -2.71
N GLY A 149 3.16 21.03 -3.40
CA GLY A 149 1.72 21.20 -3.63
C GLY A 149 0.90 21.17 -2.34
N LEU A 150 1.23 20.28 -1.40
CA LEU A 150 0.57 20.20 -0.10
C LEU A 150 0.85 21.42 0.77
N HIS A 151 2.09 21.91 0.74
CA HIS A 151 2.45 23.13 1.46
C HIS A 151 1.73 24.35 0.89
N ARG A 152 1.68 24.49 -0.43
CA ARG A 152 0.94 25.57 -1.11
C ARG A 152 -0.55 25.55 -0.79
N ASP A 153 -1.15 24.37 -0.72
CA ASP A 153 -2.56 24.19 -0.46
C ASP A 153 -2.90 24.20 1.05
N GLY A 154 -1.91 24.42 1.94
CA GLY A 154 -2.10 24.57 3.39
C GLY A 154 -2.64 23.33 4.10
N VAL A 155 -2.32 22.13 3.59
CA VAL A 155 -2.84 20.88 4.17
C VAL A 155 -2.18 20.61 5.53
N PRO A 156 -2.96 20.37 6.61
CA PRO A 156 -2.39 20.06 7.93
C PRO A 156 -1.73 18.67 7.97
N LEU A 157 -0.72 18.50 8.82
CA LEU A 157 0.04 17.25 8.98
C LEU A 157 -0.71 16.09 9.65
#